data_AF-Q4WZ97-F1
#
_entry.id   AF-Q4WZ97-F1
#
_cell.length_a   1.000
_cell.length_b   1.000
_cell.length_c   1.000
_cell.angle_alpha   90.00
_cell.angle_beta   90.00
_cell.angle_gamma   90.00
#
_symmetry.space_group_name_H-M   'P 1'
#
loop_
_entity.id
_entity.type
_entity.pdbx_description
1 polymer ?
#
loop_
_entity_poly.entity_id
_entity_poly.type
_entity_poly.pdbx_seq_one_letter_code
_entity_poly.pdbx_strand_id
1 'polypeptide(L)'
;MLLHKTLLELAAEGFIVRSALHDWYATFQKWSADTGTPTHNPQSILATIYFHSISIYLSGIFDYRAQFNEIPTPTISPAVVQNHVDAILRMAEIALKTTALASVLFFFPLRVAGARVTAAAETESIHAMFRDISARGFVVADAFTADLRSLWRRKGI
;
A
#
# COMPACT_ATOMS: atom_id res chain seq x y z
N MET A 1 12.54 -31.11 -5.90
CA MET A 1 13.73 -30.60 -5.21
C MET A 1 14.13 -29.20 -5.67
N LEU A 2 14.34 -28.95 -6.98
CA LEU A 2 14.74 -27.63 -7.51
C LEU A 2 13.71 -26.51 -7.23
N LEU A 3 12.41 -26.77 -7.47
CA LEU A 3 11.33 -25.79 -7.23
C LEU A 3 11.22 -25.37 -5.76
N HIS A 4 11.36 -26.31 -4.82
CA HIS A 4 11.28 -26.02 -3.39
C HIS A 4 12.44 -25.14 -2.92
N LYS A 5 13.66 -25.38 -3.44
CA LYS A 5 14.82 -24.54 -3.19
C LYS A 5 14.59 -23.09 -3.67
N THR A 6 14.08 -22.91 -4.90
CA THR A 6 13.79 -21.58 -5.45
C THR A 6 12.74 -20.83 -4.64
N LEU A 7 11.72 -21.52 -4.11
CA LEU A 7 10.70 -20.88 -3.26
C LEU A 7 11.29 -20.41 -1.92
N LEU A 8 12.19 -21.20 -1.33
CA LEU A 8 12.90 -20.81 -0.10
C LEU A 8 13.85 -19.62 -0.33
N GLU A 9 14.57 -19.61 -1.46
CA GLU A 9 15.42 -18.47 -1.85
C GLU A 9 14.61 -17.18 -2.01
N LEU A 10 13.47 -17.26 -2.71
CA LEU A 10 12.58 -16.12 -2.89
C LEU A 10 11.96 -15.64 -1.56
N ALA A 11 11.60 -16.56 -0.66
CA ALA A 11 11.13 -16.19 0.68
C ALA A 11 12.22 -15.49 1.49
N ALA A 12 13.47 -15.99 1.44
CA ALA A 12 14.62 -15.38 2.11
C ALA A 12 14.91 -13.96 1.58
N GLU A 13 14.89 -13.76 0.26
CA GLU A 13 15.01 -12.43 -0.34
C GLU A 13 13.90 -11.49 0.15
N GLY A 14 12.66 -11.98 0.23
CA GLY A 14 11.55 -11.18 0.73
C GLY A 14 11.73 -10.78 2.21
N PHE A 15 12.31 -11.63 3.06
CA PHE A 15 12.66 -11.26 4.43
C PHE A 15 13.70 -10.14 4.47
N ILE A 16 14.74 -10.22 3.64
CA ILE A 16 15.77 -9.18 3.53
C ILE A 16 15.14 -7.85 3.12
N VAL A 17 14.31 -7.84 2.07
CA VAL A 17 13.65 -6.63 1.59
C VAL A 17 12.69 -6.05 2.65
N ARG A 18 11.95 -6.90 3.37
CA ARG A 18 11.06 -6.45 4.45
C ARG A 18 11.84 -5.82 5.61
N SER A 19 12.97 -6.41 6.00
CA SER A 19 13.85 -5.84 7.04
C SER A 19 14.35 -4.48 6.61
N ALA A 20 14.91 -4.37 5.39
CA ALA A 20 15.42 -3.12 4.87
C ALA A 20 14.35 -2.00 4.80
N LEU A 21 13.11 -2.34 4.42
CA LEU A 21 11.99 -1.40 4.42
C LEU A 21 11.63 -0.93 5.83
N HIS A 22 11.64 -1.84 6.81
CA HIS A 22 11.36 -1.49 8.20
C HIS A 22 12.46 -0.60 8.80
N ASP A 23 13.73 -0.94 8.57
CA ASP A 23 14.89 -0.18 9.05
C ASP A 23 14.92 1.22 8.44
N TRP A 24 14.61 1.34 7.15
CA TRP A 24 14.44 2.62 6.48
C TRP A 24 13.35 3.45 7.15
N TYR A 25 12.18 2.87 7.43
CA TYR A 25 11.06 3.62 8.02
C TYR A 25 11.36 4.05 9.46
N ALA A 26 11.98 3.18 10.26
CA ALA A 26 12.41 3.51 11.61
C ALA A 26 13.42 4.69 11.60
N THR A 27 14.38 4.66 10.67
CA THR A 27 15.37 5.74 10.48
C THR A 27 14.69 7.03 10.05
N PHE A 28 13.75 6.95 9.10
CA PHE A 28 12.97 8.08 8.62
C PHE A 28 12.14 8.72 9.73
N GLN A 29 11.47 7.91 10.57
CA GLN A 29 10.70 8.40 11.72
C GLN A 29 11.60 9.12 12.73
N LYS A 30 12.76 8.53 13.05
CA LYS A 30 13.74 9.16 13.96
C LYS A 30 14.23 10.50 13.40
N TRP A 31 14.66 10.52 12.14
CA TRP A 31 15.10 11.73 11.46
C TRP A 31 14.01 12.82 11.43
N SER A 32 12.75 12.44 11.16
CA SER A 32 11.63 13.39 11.14
C SER A 32 11.38 14.00 12.52
N ALA A 33 11.50 13.21 13.59
CA ALA A 33 11.37 13.68 14.96
C ALA A 33 12.51 14.63 15.35
N ASP A 34 13.76 14.28 15.00
CA ASP A 34 14.95 15.05 15.36
C ASP A 34 15.04 16.39 14.62
N THR A 35 14.61 16.43 13.35
CA THR A 35 14.70 17.62 12.50
C THR A 35 13.49 18.55 12.58
N GLY A 36 12.41 18.11 13.22
CA GLY A 36 11.14 18.83 13.21
C GLY A 36 10.54 18.98 11.81
N THR A 37 10.95 18.14 10.84
CA THR A 37 10.34 18.12 9.52
C THR A 37 8.85 17.88 9.70
N PRO A 38 7.98 18.81 9.27
CA PRO A 38 6.56 18.70 9.56
C PRO A 38 6.02 17.38 9.01
N THR A 39 5.11 16.75 9.77
CA THR A 39 4.19 15.71 9.24
C THR A 39 3.37 16.21 8.05
N HIS A 40 3.43 17.51 7.76
CA HIS A 40 2.83 18.20 6.62
C HIS A 40 3.77 18.41 5.43
N ASN A 41 5.06 18.04 5.52
CA ASN A 41 5.96 18.10 4.36
C ASN A 41 5.45 17.12 3.28
N PRO A 42 5.18 17.59 2.04
CA PRO A 42 4.59 16.74 1.01
C PRO A 42 5.41 15.48 0.68
N GLN A 43 6.73 15.60 0.61
CA GLN A 43 7.64 14.49 0.31
C GLN A 43 7.65 13.47 1.45
N SER A 44 7.63 13.94 2.71
CA SER A 44 7.52 13.07 3.89
C SER A 44 6.19 12.31 3.93
N ILE A 45 5.08 12.99 3.61
CA ILE A 45 3.76 12.34 3.49
C ILE A 45 3.80 11.26 2.41
N LEU A 46 4.32 11.59 1.23
CA LEU A 46 4.41 10.67 0.11
C LEU A 46 5.27 9.44 0.45
N ALA A 47 6.45 9.65 1.04
CA ALA A 47 7.35 8.57 1.46
C ALA A 47 6.66 7.63 2.45
N THR A 48 5.92 8.18 3.41
CA THR A 48 5.16 7.39 4.39
C THR A 48 4.04 6.58 3.71
N ILE A 49 3.29 7.18 2.79
CA ILE A 49 2.26 6.47 2.01
C ILE A 49 2.87 5.28 1.24
N TYR A 50 4.02 5.50 0.60
CA TYR A 50 4.72 4.46 -0.15
C TYR A 50 5.24 3.34 0.77
N PHE A 51 5.72 3.66 1.96
CA PHE A 51 6.07 2.64 2.96
C PHE A 51 4.91 1.70 3.28
N HIS A 52 3.74 2.26 3.61
CA HIS A 52 2.58 1.45 3.92
C HIS A 52 2.15 0.61 2.71
N SER A 53 2.18 1.20 1.52
CA SER A 53 1.81 0.53 0.26
C SER A 53 2.76 -0.62 -0.09
N ILE A 54 4.07 -0.39 -0.01
CA ILE A 54 5.09 -1.41 -0.27
C ILE A 54 5.02 -2.51 0.79
N SER A 55 4.76 -2.18 2.06
CA SER A 55 4.62 -3.17 3.13
C SER A 55 3.50 -4.18 2.85
N ILE A 56 2.36 -3.70 2.36
CA ILE A 56 1.24 -4.54 1.91
C ILE A 56 1.63 -5.31 0.64
N TYR A 57 2.17 -4.62 -0.37
CA TYR A 57 2.51 -5.22 -1.65
C TYR A 57 3.49 -6.39 -1.49
N LEU A 58 4.56 -6.22 -0.70
CA LEU A 58 5.53 -7.26 -0.39
C LEU A 58 4.90 -8.46 0.30
N SER A 59 3.90 -8.25 1.17
CA SER A 59 3.16 -9.35 1.78
C SER A 59 2.35 -10.11 0.72
N GLY A 60 1.66 -9.36 -0.14
CA GLY A 60 0.75 -9.92 -1.13
C GLY A 60 1.41 -10.79 -2.21
N ILE A 61 2.71 -10.63 -2.44
CA ILE A 61 3.47 -11.47 -3.41
C ILE A 61 3.39 -12.95 -3.05
N PHE A 62 3.32 -13.27 -1.76
CA PHE A 62 3.31 -14.64 -1.27
C PHE A 62 1.91 -15.27 -1.25
N ASP A 63 0.85 -14.48 -1.47
CA ASP A 63 -0.54 -14.97 -1.49
C ASP A 63 -0.89 -15.68 -2.83
N TYR A 64 -0.08 -15.53 -3.88
CA TYR A 64 -0.40 -15.99 -5.24
C TYR A 64 -0.17 -17.49 -5.48
N ARG A 65 0.58 -18.16 -4.59
CA ARG A 65 0.99 -19.55 -4.77
C ARG A 65 0.80 -20.33 -3.49
N ALA A 66 -0.01 -21.38 -3.54
CA ALA A 66 -0.32 -22.21 -2.38
C ALA A 66 0.93 -22.85 -1.73
N GLN A 67 2.02 -23.03 -2.48
CA GLN A 67 3.29 -23.54 -1.96
C GLN A 67 3.90 -22.64 -0.88
N PHE A 68 3.58 -21.34 -0.87
CA PHE A 68 4.02 -20.42 0.18
C PHE A 68 3.30 -20.61 1.50
N ASN A 69 2.19 -21.35 1.53
CA ASN A 69 1.51 -21.72 2.78
C ASN A 69 2.28 -22.79 3.56
N GLU A 70 3.20 -23.50 2.90
CA GLU A 70 3.96 -24.61 3.48
C GLU A 70 5.36 -24.19 3.98
N ILE A 71 5.75 -22.92 3.75
CA ILE A 71 7.06 -22.40 4.15
C ILE A 71 6.92 -21.06 4.87
N PRO A 72 7.87 -20.69 5.75
CA PRO A 72 7.91 -19.35 6.31
C PRO A 72 8.06 -18.30 5.20
N THR A 73 7.18 -17.30 5.21
CA THR A 73 7.21 -16.19 4.25
C THR A 73 7.18 -14.86 4.99
N PRO A 74 7.71 -13.78 4.39
CA PRO A 74 7.70 -12.45 4.97
C PRO A 74 6.31 -11.80 4.77
N THR A 75 5.25 -12.47 5.18
CA THR A 75 3.88 -11.95 5.19
C THR A 75 3.60 -11.24 6.51
N ILE A 76 2.62 -10.33 6.49
CA ILE A 76 2.13 -9.63 7.68
C ILE A 76 0.69 -10.06 7.98
N SER A 77 0.28 -9.97 9.24
CA SER A 77 -1.06 -10.39 9.65
C SER A 77 -2.15 -9.51 9.02
N PRO A 78 -3.39 -10.03 8.86
CA PRO A 78 -4.50 -9.24 8.35
C PRO A 78 -4.74 -7.94 9.14
N ALA A 79 -4.59 -7.98 10.46
CA ALA A 79 -4.72 -6.78 11.30
C ALA A 79 -3.65 -5.72 10.97
N VAL A 80 -2.40 -6.14 10.76
CA VAL A 80 -1.32 -5.23 10.34
C VAL A 80 -1.58 -4.68 8.94
N VAL A 81 -2.12 -5.50 8.02
CA VAL A 81 -2.55 -5.02 6.69
C VAL A 81 -3.60 -3.92 6.82
N GLN A 82 -4.62 -4.10 7.66
CA GLN A 82 -5.65 -3.06 7.85
C GLN A 82 -5.06 -1.77 8.43
N ASN A 83 -4.13 -1.85 9.39
CA ASN A 83 -3.42 -0.66 9.89
C ASN A 83 -2.69 0.11 8.78
N HIS A 84 -2.07 -0.60 7.82
CA HIS A 84 -1.46 0.02 6.65
C HIS A 84 -2.50 0.61 5.70
N VAL A 85 -3.64 -0.06 5.48
CA VAL A 85 -4.76 0.46 4.66
C VAL A 85 -5.26 1.77 5.25
N ASP A 86 -5.59 1.80 6.54
CA ASP A 86 -6.08 3.01 7.24
C ASP A 86 -5.11 4.17 7.12
N ALA A 87 -3.81 3.90 7.27
CA ALA A 87 -2.77 4.91 7.12
C ALA A 87 -2.71 5.46 5.69
N ILE A 88 -2.77 4.60 4.67
CA ILE A 88 -2.79 5.01 3.26
C ILE A 88 -4.01 5.90 2.99
N LEU A 89 -5.21 5.47 3.39
CA LEU A 89 -6.43 6.22 3.10
C LEU A 89 -6.42 7.60 3.76
N ARG A 90 -6.11 7.65 5.06
CA ARG A 90 -6.02 8.90 5.80
C ARG A 90 -4.99 9.86 5.20
N MET A 91 -3.80 9.36 4.90
CA MET A 91 -2.71 10.21 4.42
C MET A 91 -2.89 10.64 2.97
N ALA A 92 -3.41 9.76 2.10
CA ALA A 92 -3.72 10.11 0.71
C ALA A 92 -4.82 11.17 0.64
N GLU A 93 -5.86 11.06 1.47
CA GLU A 93 -6.91 12.07 1.56
C GLU A 93 -6.35 13.44 1.98
N ILE A 94 -5.52 13.48 3.02
CA ILE A 94 -4.85 14.70 3.46
C ILE A 94 -3.96 15.27 2.34
N ALA A 95 -3.17 14.42 1.69
CA ALA A 95 -2.21 14.84 0.68
C ALA A 95 -2.89 15.43 -0.56
N LEU A 96 -3.95 14.79 -1.05
CA LEU A 96 -4.73 15.26 -2.19
C LEU A 96 -5.38 16.63 -1.91
N LYS A 97 -5.80 16.87 -0.66
CA LYS A 97 -6.45 18.13 -0.26
C LYS A 97 -5.48 19.27 0.02
N THR A 98 -4.30 18.98 0.56
CA THR A 98 -3.44 20.02 1.17
C THR A 98 -2.10 20.22 0.47
N THR A 99 -1.74 19.38 -0.51
CA THR A 99 -0.43 19.45 -1.18
C THR A 99 -0.54 19.65 -2.68
N ALA A 100 0.55 20.10 -3.31
CA ALA A 100 0.69 20.19 -4.76
C ALA A 100 1.32 18.91 -5.39
N LEU A 101 1.27 17.77 -4.69
CA LEU A 101 1.76 16.51 -5.23
C LEU A 101 0.93 16.10 -6.46
N ALA A 102 1.61 15.61 -7.50
CA ALA A 102 0.93 15.11 -8.69
C ALA A 102 0.00 13.95 -8.31
N SER A 103 -1.28 14.07 -8.63
CA SER A 103 -2.32 13.11 -8.23
C SER A 103 -2.09 11.68 -8.74
N VAL A 104 -1.36 11.52 -9.85
CA VAL A 104 -0.91 10.21 -10.36
C VAL A 104 -0.08 9.40 -9.35
N LEU A 105 0.63 10.06 -8.43
CA LEU A 105 1.50 9.41 -7.44
C LEU A 105 0.70 8.54 -6.45
N PHE A 106 -0.61 8.75 -6.34
CA PHE A 106 -1.49 8.01 -5.44
C PHE A 106 -2.12 6.76 -6.08
N PHE A 107 -1.92 6.49 -7.38
CA PHE A 107 -2.49 5.31 -8.03
C PHE A 107 -2.01 4.00 -7.44
N PHE A 108 -0.70 3.83 -7.26
CA PHE A 108 -0.14 2.62 -6.67
C PHE A 108 -0.64 2.43 -5.23
N PRO A 109 -0.51 3.42 -4.32
CA PRO A 109 -1.04 3.31 -2.96
C PRO A 109 -2.53 2.97 -2.87
N LEU A 110 -3.37 3.69 -3.62
CA LEU A 110 -4.82 3.49 -3.58
C LEU A 110 -5.24 2.16 -4.19
N ARG A 111 -4.55 1.67 -5.23
CA ARG A 111 -4.78 0.33 -5.78
C ARG A 111 -4.44 -0.75 -4.76
N VAL A 112 -3.29 -0.62 -4.09
CA VAL A 112 -2.84 -1.59 -3.09
C VAL A 112 -3.79 -1.61 -1.89
N ALA A 113 -4.14 -0.45 -1.34
CA ALA A 113 -5.12 -0.33 -0.27
C ALA A 113 -6.49 -0.89 -0.71
N GLY A 114 -6.96 -0.51 -1.90
CA GLY A 114 -8.21 -0.98 -2.49
C GLY A 114 -8.26 -2.49 -2.69
N ALA A 115 -7.14 -3.15 -2.95
CA ALA A 115 -7.09 -4.60 -3.03
C ALA A 115 -7.26 -5.30 -1.66
N ARG A 116 -7.12 -4.56 -0.55
CA ARG A 116 -7.08 -5.08 0.82
C ARG A 116 -8.17 -4.52 1.75
N VAL A 117 -8.99 -3.57 1.30
CA VAL A 117 -10.19 -3.12 2.03
C VAL A 117 -11.13 -4.28 2.36
N THR A 118 -11.83 -4.11 3.48
CA THR A 118 -12.78 -5.07 4.05
C THR A 118 -14.14 -4.45 4.36
N ALA A 119 -14.26 -3.13 4.34
CA ALA A 119 -15.50 -2.41 4.64
C ALA A 119 -15.97 -1.49 3.50
N ALA A 120 -17.29 -1.36 3.35
CA ALA A 120 -17.90 -0.49 2.33
C ALA A 120 -17.46 0.97 2.47
N ALA A 121 -17.31 1.47 3.70
CA ALA A 121 -16.84 2.85 3.94
C ALA A 121 -15.44 3.12 3.34
N GLU A 122 -14.54 2.14 3.39
CA GLU A 122 -13.20 2.25 2.79
C GLU A 122 -13.28 2.27 1.26
N THR A 123 -14.17 1.45 0.68
CA THR A 123 -14.39 1.44 -0.77
C THR A 123 -14.88 2.79 -1.28
N GLU A 124 -15.81 3.43 -0.56
CA GLU A 124 -16.32 4.76 -0.89
C GLU A 124 -15.24 5.84 -0.77
N SER A 125 -14.40 5.77 0.26
CA SER A 125 -13.25 6.68 0.42
C SER A 125 -12.28 6.60 -0.76
N ILE A 126 -11.91 5.38 -1.16
CA ILE A 126 -11.06 5.14 -2.34
C ILE A 126 -11.73 5.67 -3.61
N HIS A 127 -13.03 5.43 -3.75
CA HIS A 127 -13.78 5.87 -4.91
C HIS A 127 -13.87 7.39 -5.03
N ALA A 128 -13.99 8.09 -3.90
CA ALA A 128 -13.96 9.55 -3.85
C ALA A 128 -12.58 10.07 -4.25
N MET A 129 -11.50 9.46 -3.75
CA MET A 129 -10.13 9.86 -4.10
C MET A 129 -9.81 9.63 -5.58
N PHE A 130 -10.16 8.47 -6.17
CA PHE A 130 -9.95 8.27 -7.61
C PHE A 130 -10.78 9.23 -8.48
N ARG A 131 -11.98 9.60 -8.04
CA ARG A 131 -12.80 10.61 -8.73
C ARG A 131 -12.13 11.98 -8.70
N ASP A 132 -11.57 12.39 -7.57
CA ASP A 132 -10.79 13.63 -7.45
C ASP A 132 -9.55 13.59 -8.37
N ILE A 133 -8.81 12.48 -8.39
CA ILE A 133 -7.66 12.31 -9.28
C ILE A 133 -8.06 12.38 -10.76
N SER A 134 -9.18 11.75 -11.14
CA SER A 134 -9.74 11.80 -12.50
C SER A 134 -10.10 13.23 -12.90
N ALA A 135 -10.80 13.96 -12.01
CA ALA A 135 -11.19 15.35 -12.22
C ALA A 135 -10.00 16.31 -12.37
N ARG A 136 -8.84 15.97 -11.80
CA ARG A 136 -7.56 16.68 -11.96
C ARG A 136 -6.82 16.34 -13.27
N GLY A 137 -7.46 15.63 -14.20
CA GLY A 137 -6.94 15.34 -15.54
C GLY A 137 -6.30 13.96 -15.71
N PHE A 138 -6.24 13.14 -14.66
CA PHE A 138 -5.69 11.78 -14.74
C PHE A 138 -6.80 10.75 -14.95
N VAL A 139 -7.44 10.79 -16.12
CA VAL A 139 -8.62 9.96 -16.49
C VAL A 139 -8.38 8.45 -16.34
N VAL A 140 -7.12 8.00 -16.39
CA VAL A 140 -6.77 6.60 -16.15
C VAL A 140 -7.25 6.09 -14.77
N ALA A 141 -7.51 6.99 -13.81
CA ALA A 141 -8.13 6.67 -12.52
C ALA A 141 -9.46 5.90 -12.67
N ASP A 142 -10.20 6.11 -13.75
CA ASP A 142 -11.47 5.42 -14.01
C ASP A 142 -11.25 3.93 -14.27
N ALA A 143 -10.14 3.55 -14.92
CA ALA A 143 -9.76 2.16 -15.13
C ALA A 143 -9.41 1.46 -13.81
N PHE A 144 -8.63 2.12 -12.94
CA PHE A 144 -8.34 1.61 -11.58
C PHE A 144 -9.62 1.43 -10.77
N THR A 145 -10.56 2.37 -10.87
CA THR A 145 -11.86 2.30 -10.21
C THR A 145 -12.67 1.10 -10.69
N ALA A 146 -12.74 0.86 -12.00
CA ALA A 146 -13.46 -0.29 -12.58
C ALA A 146 -12.87 -1.63 -12.14
N ASP A 147 -11.53 -1.76 -12.15
CA ASP A 147 -10.79 -2.93 -11.67
C ASP A 147 -11.14 -3.25 -10.20
N LEU A 148 -11.06 -2.23 -9.34
CA LEU A 148 -11.33 -2.39 -7.91
C LEU A 148 -12.79 -2.72 -7.63
N ARG A 149 -13.76 -2.09 -8.30
CA ARG A 149 -15.18 -2.44 -8.20
C ARG A 149 -15.46 -3.90 -8.58
N SER A 150 -14.76 -4.43 -9.57
CA SER A 150 -14.87 -5.86 -9.92
C SER A 150 -14.31 -6.75 -8.81
N LEU A 151 -13.20 -6.35 -8.18
CA LEU A 151 -12.63 -7.06 -7.03
C LEU A 151 -13.56 -7.02 -5.81
N TRP A 152 -14.10 -5.86 -5.45
CA TRP A 152 -14.98 -5.68 -4.28
C TRP A 152 -16.27 -6.48 -4.41
N ARG A 153 -16.90 -6.47 -5.60
CA ARG A 153 -18.06 -7.32 -5.88
C ARG A 153 -17.77 -8.81 -5.67
N ARG A 154 -16.58 -9.28 -6.07
CA ARG A 154 -16.17 -10.68 -5.83
C ARG A 154 -15.95 -10.99 -4.34
N LYS A 155 -15.63 -9.98 -3.53
CA LYS A 155 -15.52 -10.10 -2.07
C LYS A 155 -16.86 -9.97 -1.34
N GLY A 156 -17.94 -9.58 -2.03
CA GLY A 156 -19.23 -9.30 -1.41
C GLY A 156 -19.27 -7.99 -0.62
N ILE A 157 -18.41 -7.03 -0.98
CA ILE A 157 -18.43 -5.64 -0.47
C ILE A 157 -19.27 -4.80 -1.43
#